data_AF-A0A3B8RXX0-F1
#
_entry.id   AF-A0A3B8RXX0-F1
#
_cell.length_a   1.000
_cell.length_b   1.000
_cell.length_c   1.000
_cell.angle_alpha   90.00
_cell.angle_beta   90.00
_cell.angle_gamma   90.00
#
_symmetry.space_group_name_H-M   'P 1'
#
loop_
_entity.id
_entity.type
_entity.pdbx_description
1 polymer ?
#
loop_
_entity_poly.entity_id
_entity_poly.type
_entity_poly.pdbx_seq_one_letter_code
_entity_poly.pdbx_strand_id
1 'polypeptide(L)'
;MFFDFAEDISDPAMQSIWANAMVHELYRPNSISKCSLKFLHSLDNWEIKAFKKVAASAFIGKNGHPFVFRSVDNPLESDPLFSQTRMLSHCIAAGLINKGTRPLSVGFSFNYQGEDQVVSSGHLPEGTSVGYYIQSFTKIGSDLYRMVIKQPKQAVNDSRHEVWELLSDFLELGQCA
;
A
#
# COMPACT_ATOMS: atom_id res chain seq x y z
N MET A 1 10.45 -16.18 19.41
CA MET A 1 10.72 -15.62 18.06
C MET A 1 10.32 -14.16 17.93
N PHE A 2 9.04 -13.78 18.13
CA PHE A 2 8.69 -12.35 18.10
C PHE A 2 9.42 -11.55 19.20
N PHE A 3 9.37 -12.03 20.44
CA PHE A 3 10.07 -11.40 21.57
C PHE A 3 11.58 -11.44 21.40
N ASP A 4 12.13 -12.54 20.88
CA ASP A 4 13.57 -12.68 20.58
C ASP A 4 14.05 -11.57 19.62
N PHE A 5 13.25 -11.23 18.61
CA PHE A 5 13.60 -10.14 17.70
C PHE A 5 13.32 -8.75 18.27
N ALA A 6 12.30 -8.61 19.13
CA ALA A 6 11.92 -7.33 19.69
C ALA A 6 12.89 -6.84 20.79
N GLU A 7 13.54 -7.75 21.51
CA GLU A 7 14.49 -7.45 22.59
C GLU A 7 15.75 -6.73 22.08
N ASP A 8 16.21 -7.08 20.87
CA ASP A 8 17.44 -6.52 20.26
C ASP A 8 17.25 -5.11 19.66
N ILE A 9 16.03 -4.56 19.70
CA ILE A 9 15.69 -3.32 19.01
C ILE A 9 15.85 -2.12 19.91
N SER A 10 16.92 -1.36 19.68
CA SER A 10 17.22 -0.12 20.40
C SER A 10 16.69 1.14 19.70
N ASP A 11 16.36 1.08 18.41
CA ASP A 11 15.87 2.24 17.65
C ASP A 11 14.39 2.54 17.97
N PRO A 12 14.03 3.76 18.43
CA PRO A 12 12.65 4.09 18.81
C PRO A 12 11.64 4.00 17.66
N ALA A 13 12.05 4.31 16.42
CA ALA A 13 11.17 4.24 15.27
C ALA A 13 10.85 2.78 14.93
N MET A 14 11.82 1.88 15.08
CA MET A 14 11.64 0.45 14.96
C MET A 14 10.78 -0.12 16.10
N GLN A 15 11.06 0.25 17.35
CA GLN A 15 10.23 -0.16 18.49
C GLN A 15 8.75 0.17 18.28
N SER A 16 8.44 1.33 17.68
CA SER A 16 7.06 1.70 17.36
C SER A 16 6.40 0.75 16.35
N ILE A 17 7.15 0.30 15.34
CA ILE A 17 6.65 -0.64 14.32
C ILE A 17 6.44 -2.03 14.94
N TRP A 18 7.37 -2.47 15.79
CA TRP A 18 7.27 -3.74 16.49
C TRP A 18 6.12 -3.75 17.50
N ALA A 19 5.89 -2.65 18.22
CA ALA A 19 4.71 -2.50 19.07
C ALA A 19 3.40 -2.64 18.26
N ASN A 20 3.31 -2.01 17.08
CA ASN A 20 2.15 -2.17 16.21
C ASN A 20 1.99 -3.62 15.69
N ALA A 21 3.09 -4.28 15.35
CA ALA A 21 3.07 -5.70 14.96
C ALA A 21 2.51 -6.58 16.09
N MET A 22 2.90 -6.32 17.34
CA MET A 22 2.36 -7.00 18.51
C MET A 22 0.86 -6.76 18.67
N VAL A 23 0.41 -5.50 18.53
CA VAL A 23 -1.01 -5.16 18.60
C VAL A 23 -1.81 -5.94 17.56
N HIS A 24 -1.31 -6.04 16.32
CA HIS A 24 -1.96 -6.83 15.27
C HIS A 24 -2.04 -8.32 15.58
N GLU A 25 -0.97 -8.92 16.11
CA GLU A 25 -0.98 -10.32 16.54
C GLU A 25 -1.92 -10.59 17.73
N LEU A 26 -2.05 -9.64 18.66
CA LEU A 26 -2.99 -9.75 19.79
C LEU A 26 -4.45 -9.70 19.33
N TYR A 27 -4.79 -8.79 18.41
CA TYR A 27 -6.16 -8.69 17.89
C TYR A 27 -6.51 -9.83 16.92
N ARG A 28 -5.53 -10.29 16.13
CA ARG A 28 -5.68 -11.36 15.14
C ARG A 28 -4.44 -12.24 15.15
N PRO A 29 -4.45 -13.37 15.90
CA PRO A 29 -3.33 -14.29 15.93
C PRO A 29 -2.99 -14.83 14.53
N ASN A 30 -1.69 -14.97 14.23
CA ASN A 30 -1.16 -15.41 12.94
C ASN A 30 -1.50 -14.48 11.77
N SER A 31 -1.77 -13.20 12.05
CA SER A 31 -2.08 -12.23 11.00
C SER A 31 -0.84 -11.76 10.25
N ILE A 32 0.34 -11.91 10.84
CA ILE A 32 1.66 -11.57 10.30
C ILE A 32 2.47 -12.85 10.11
N SER A 33 3.07 -13.02 8.93
CA SER A 33 3.90 -14.19 8.67
C SER A 33 5.25 -14.13 9.38
N LYS A 34 5.80 -15.30 9.74
CA LYS A 34 7.16 -15.43 10.27
C LYS A 34 8.22 -14.86 9.32
N CYS A 35 8.01 -14.99 8.01
CA CYS A 35 8.90 -14.43 6.99
C CYS A 35 8.88 -12.90 7.03
N SER A 36 7.70 -12.29 7.21
CA SER A 36 7.53 -10.85 7.33
C SER A 36 8.23 -10.29 8.58
N LEU A 37 8.20 -11.01 9.71
CA LEU A 37 8.93 -10.61 10.93
C LEU A 37 10.45 -10.69 10.75
N LYS A 38 10.96 -11.76 10.12
CA LYS A 38 12.38 -11.87 9.79
C LYS A 38 12.82 -10.75 8.85
N PHE A 39 12.00 -10.44 7.87
CA PHE A 39 12.25 -9.36 6.92
C PHE A 39 12.29 -8.01 7.62
N LEU A 40 11.30 -7.70 8.48
CA LEU A 40 11.28 -6.48 9.27
C LEU A 40 12.55 -6.33 10.13
N HIS A 41 13.03 -7.42 10.74
CA HIS A 41 14.27 -7.41 11.53
C HIS A 41 15.52 -7.12 10.69
N SER A 42 15.54 -7.50 9.40
CA SER A 42 16.67 -7.23 8.52
C SER A 42 16.67 -5.84 7.89
N LEU A 43 15.57 -5.10 7.99
CA LEU A 43 15.45 -3.79 7.34
C LEU A 43 16.25 -2.71 8.06
N ASP A 44 16.89 -1.84 7.29
CA ASP A 44 17.50 -0.64 7.83
C ASP A 44 16.51 0.55 7.95
N ASN A 45 16.95 1.60 8.65
CA ASN A 45 16.13 2.80 8.86
C ASN A 45 15.77 3.53 7.54
N TRP A 46 16.62 3.43 6.52
CA TRP A 46 16.38 4.05 5.22
C TRP A 46 15.32 3.27 4.42
N GLU A 47 15.40 1.94 4.40
CA GLU A 47 14.43 1.07 3.73
C GLU A 47 13.04 1.23 4.34
N ILE A 48 12.95 1.33 5.66
CA ILE A 48 11.70 1.59 6.37
C ILE A 48 11.15 2.97 6.05
N LYS A 49 12.01 3.99 5.96
CA LYS A 49 11.60 5.34 5.58
C LYS A 49 11.10 5.38 4.14
N ALA A 50 11.78 4.69 3.22
CA ALA A 50 11.37 4.57 1.83
C ALA A 50 10.03 3.85 1.73
N PHE A 51 9.87 2.73 2.43
CA PHE A 51 8.61 1.98 2.44
C PHE A 51 7.46 2.78 3.06
N LYS A 52 7.69 3.49 4.18
CA LYS A 52 6.71 4.41 4.80
C LYS A 52 6.16 5.42 3.80
N LYS A 53 7.03 5.97 2.96
CA LYS A 53 6.65 6.94 1.94
C LYS A 53 5.84 6.35 0.81
N VAL A 54 6.15 5.12 0.37
CA VAL A 54 5.31 4.43 -0.62
C VAL A 54 3.97 4.01 -0.01
N ALA A 55 3.99 3.43 1.18
CA ALA A 55 2.80 3.04 1.94
C ALA A 55 1.87 4.23 2.23
N ALA A 56 2.43 5.42 2.46
CA ALA A 56 1.66 6.64 2.66
C ALA A 56 0.70 6.96 1.50
N SER A 57 1.06 6.60 0.26
CA SER A 57 0.25 6.80 -0.95
C SER A 57 -0.66 5.62 -1.29
N ALA A 58 -0.63 4.53 -0.51
CA ALA A 58 -1.34 3.31 -0.87
C ALA A 58 -2.83 3.38 -0.50
N PHE A 59 -3.63 2.73 -1.33
CA PHE A 59 -5.06 2.50 -1.17
C PHE A 59 -5.31 1.05 -0.77
N ILE A 60 -6.47 0.77 -0.17
CA ILE A 60 -6.83 -0.59 0.27
C ILE A 60 -7.91 -1.12 -0.66
N GLY A 61 -7.64 -2.24 -1.33
CA GLY A 61 -8.66 -2.90 -2.14
C GLY A 61 -9.73 -3.52 -1.25
N LYS A 62 -10.91 -3.84 -1.82
CA LYS A 62 -11.97 -4.55 -1.08
C LYS A 62 -11.50 -5.90 -0.48
N ASN A 63 -10.47 -6.49 -1.07
CA ASN A 63 -9.80 -7.69 -0.55
C ASN A 63 -8.91 -7.45 0.69
N GLY A 64 -8.80 -6.21 1.17
CA GLY A 64 -7.98 -5.83 2.32
C GLY A 64 -6.49 -5.68 2.04
N HIS A 65 -6.06 -5.81 0.77
CA HIS A 65 -4.66 -5.70 0.39
C HIS A 65 -4.30 -4.31 -0.13
N PRO A 66 -3.15 -3.74 0.30
CA PRO A 66 -2.71 -2.44 -0.17
C PRO A 66 -2.21 -2.49 -1.62
N PHE A 67 -2.41 -1.39 -2.33
CA PHE A 67 -1.92 -1.16 -3.68
C PHE A 67 -1.67 0.34 -3.91
N VAL A 68 -0.86 0.67 -4.92
CA VAL A 68 -0.69 2.05 -5.42
C VAL A 68 -1.26 2.15 -6.83
N PHE A 69 -1.79 3.32 -7.18
CA PHE A 69 -2.16 3.63 -8.55
C PHE A 69 -0.95 4.03 -9.37
N ARG A 70 -1.03 3.76 -10.67
CA ARG A 70 0.03 4.01 -11.65
C ARG A 70 -0.60 4.50 -12.95
N SER A 71 0.01 5.48 -13.60
CA SER A 71 -0.41 5.90 -14.94
C SER A 71 0.34 5.17 -16.04
N VAL A 72 1.45 4.50 -15.69
CA VAL A 72 2.30 3.74 -16.59
C VAL A 72 2.42 2.29 -16.12
N ASP A 73 2.43 1.36 -17.07
CA ASP A 73 2.61 -0.08 -16.78
C ASP A 73 4.06 -0.38 -16.33
N ASN A 74 5.03 0.41 -16.81
CA ASN A 74 6.43 0.22 -16.44
C ASN A 74 6.75 0.87 -15.09
N PRO A 75 7.14 0.11 -14.05
CA PRO A 75 7.47 0.66 -12.74
C PRO A 75 8.75 1.51 -12.72
N LEU A 76 9.61 1.38 -13.74
CA LEU A 76 10.89 2.11 -13.84
C LEU A 76 10.74 3.50 -14.47
N GLU A 77 9.60 3.80 -15.05
CA GLU A 77 9.31 5.09 -15.66
C GLU A 77 8.77 6.09 -14.63
N SER A 78 9.06 7.38 -14.86
CA SER A 78 8.52 8.47 -14.06
C SER A 78 7.01 8.47 -14.17
N ASP A 79 6.32 8.51 -13.02
CA ASP A 79 4.87 8.41 -12.96
C ASP A 79 4.31 9.71 -12.35
N PRO A 80 3.42 10.44 -13.06
CA PRO A 80 2.75 11.61 -12.53
C PRO A 80 1.89 11.31 -11.28
N LEU A 81 1.36 10.09 -11.13
CA LEU A 81 0.63 9.67 -9.93
C LEU A 81 1.58 9.28 -8.78
N PHE A 82 2.84 8.99 -9.06
CA PHE A 82 3.80 8.58 -8.04
C PHE A 82 5.19 9.20 -8.26
N SER A 83 5.37 10.39 -7.71
CA SER A 83 6.60 11.19 -7.80
C SER A 83 7.85 10.54 -7.20
N GLN A 84 7.69 9.57 -6.28
CA GLN A 84 8.79 8.96 -5.54
C GLN A 84 9.34 7.69 -6.21
N THR A 85 9.47 7.71 -7.54
CA THR A 85 9.85 6.55 -8.39
C THR A 85 11.04 5.76 -7.84
N ARG A 86 12.09 6.44 -7.34
CA ARG A 86 13.26 5.77 -6.73
C ARG A 86 12.91 4.90 -5.52
N MET A 87 12.03 5.38 -4.64
CA MET A 87 11.61 4.62 -3.44
C MET A 87 10.73 3.43 -3.81
N LEU A 88 9.84 3.61 -4.81
CA LEU A 88 9.04 2.51 -5.33
C LEU A 88 9.91 1.44 -6.00
N SER A 89 10.84 1.82 -6.86
CA SER A 89 11.78 0.88 -7.50
C SER A 89 12.57 0.09 -6.46
N HIS A 90 13.01 0.74 -5.38
CA HIS A 90 13.66 0.05 -4.28
C HIS A 90 12.71 -0.93 -3.55
N CYS A 91 11.47 -0.52 -3.25
CA CYS A 91 10.48 -1.41 -2.63
C CYS A 91 10.11 -2.61 -3.52
N ILE A 92 10.14 -2.45 -4.84
CA ILE A 92 9.96 -3.55 -5.79
C ILE A 92 11.17 -4.50 -5.74
N ALA A 93 12.39 -3.95 -5.79
CA ALA A 93 13.62 -4.74 -5.71
C ALA A 93 13.73 -5.51 -4.38
N ALA A 94 13.27 -4.91 -3.28
CA ALA A 94 13.21 -5.51 -1.96
C ALA A 94 12.09 -6.56 -1.80
N GLY A 95 11.23 -6.75 -2.81
CA GLY A 95 10.14 -7.71 -2.76
C GLY A 95 8.95 -7.30 -1.88
N LEU A 96 8.81 -5.99 -1.59
CA LEU A 96 7.68 -5.43 -0.85
C LEU A 96 6.49 -5.11 -1.76
N ILE A 97 6.77 -4.80 -3.03
CA ILE A 97 5.75 -4.47 -4.03
C ILE A 97 5.96 -5.38 -5.24
N ASN A 98 4.85 -5.84 -5.84
CA ASN A 98 4.93 -6.69 -7.02
C ASN A 98 5.54 -5.92 -8.20
N LYS A 99 6.41 -6.58 -8.96
CA LYS A 99 7.05 -5.97 -10.13
C LYS A 99 6.05 -5.60 -11.24
N GLY A 100 5.07 -6.47 -11.48
CA GLY A 100 4.05 -6.23 -12.50
C GLY A 100 2.95 -5.30 -12.00
N THR A 101 2.44 -4.47 -12.90
CA THR A 101 1.17 -3.76 -12.68
C THR A 101 0.01 -4.58 -13.25
N ARG A 102 -1.22 -4.19 -12.89
CA ARG A 102 -2.44 -4.73 -13.48
C ARG A 102 -3.29 -3.57 -13.95
N PRO A 103 -3.96 -3.66 -15.12
CA PRO A 103 -4.86 -2.62 -15.56
C PRO A 103 -5.95 -2.34 -14.52
N LEU A 104 -6.15 -1.08 -14.20
CA LEU A 104 -7.31 -0.62 -13.45
C LEU A 104 -8.53 -0.76 -14.36
N SER A 105 -9.56 -1.44 -13.87
CA SER A 105 -10.72 -1.79 -14.69
C SER A 105 -12.01 -1.26 -14.07
N VAL A 106 -13.01 -1.00 -14.91
CA VAL A 106 -14.38 -0.67 -14.47
C VAL A 106 -14.90 -1.77 -13.54
N GLY A 107 -15.52 -1.37 -12.42
CA GLY A 107 -16.00 -2.26 -11.36
C GLY A 107 -14.97 -2.52 -10.26
N PHE A 108 -13.73 -2.05 -10.39
CA PHE A 108 -12.73 -2.22 -9.33
C PHE A 108 -13.11 -1.41 -8.08
N SER A 109 -13.23 -2.08 -6.94
CA SER A 109 -13.61 -1.46 -5.67
C SER A 109 -12.44 -1.34 -4.69
N PHE A 110 -12.33 -0.17 -4.06
CA PHE A 110 -11.31 0.14 -3.07
C PHE A 110 -11.85 1.10 -2.01
N ASN A 111 -11.22 1.12 -0.84
CA ASN A 111 -11.60 2.02 0.23
C ASN A 111 -10.82 3.34 0.14
N TYR A 112 -11.54 4.44 0.24
CA TYR A 112 -10.97 5.78 0.38
C TYR A 112 -11.72 6.55 1.47
N GLN A 113 -10.97 7.07 2.44
CA GLN A 113 -11.51 7.80 3.60
C GLN A 113 -12.61 7.06 4.40
N GLY A 114 -12.59 5.73 4.40
CA GLY A 114 -13.59 4.91 5.11
C GLY A 114 -14.80 4.55 4.26
N GLU A 115 -14.93 5.13 3.08
CA GLU A 115 -16.00 4.85 2.12
C GLU A 115 -15.52 3.89 1.02
N ASP A 116 -16.39 2.99 0.58
CA ASP A 116 -16.11 2.09 -0.53
C ASP A 116 -16.39 2.80 -1.86
N GLN A 117 -15.33 2.97 -2.64
CA GLN A 117 -15.32 3.60 -3.95
C GLN A 117 -15.25 2.53 -5.04
N VAL A 118 -15.92 2.79 -6.16
CA VAL A 118 -15.88 1.95 -7.35
C VAL A 118 -15.44 2.78 -8.54
N VAL A 119 -14.56 2.21 -9.34
CA VAL A 119 -14.23 2.76 -10.65
C VAL A 119 -15.40 2.54 -11.60
N SER A 120 -16.04 3.63 -11.99
CA SER A 120 -17.06 3.64 -13.05
C SER A 120 -16.56 4.45 -14.25
N SER A 121 -17.13 4.14 -15.40
CA SER A 121 -17.00 4.95 -16.60
C SER A 121 -18.31 4.78 -17.34
N GLY A 122 -19.13 5.83 -17.40
CA GLY A 122 -20.55 5.78 -17.78
C GLY A 122 -20.91 5.10 -19.10
N HIS A 123 -19.93 4.73 -19.93
CA HIS A 123 -20.15 4.05 -21.22
C HIS A 123 -19.36 2.74 -21.39
N LEU A 124 -18.48 2.37 -20.44
CA LEU A 124 -17.62 1.19 -20.57
C LEU A 124 -18.16 0.01 -19.75
N PRO A 125 -18.12 -1.22 -20.30
CA PRO A 125 -18.53 -2.41 -19.57
C PRO A 125 -17.56 -2.76 -18.44
N GLU A 126 -18.05 -3.47 -17.42
CA GLU A 126 -17.22 -4.00 -16.33
C GLU A 126 -16.01 -4.80 -16.84
N GLY A 127 -14.87 -4.66 -16.17
CA GLY A 127 -13.62 -5.30 -16.57
C GLY A 127 -12.86 -4.57 -17.69
N THR A 128 -13.42 -3.51 -18.27
CA THR A 128 -12.69 -2.69 -19.26
C THR A 128 -11.63 -1.84 -18.59
N SER A 129 -10.42 -1.84 -19.15
CA SER A 129 -9.32 -0.99 -18.67
C SER A 129 -9.66 0.49 -18.85
N VAL A 130 -9.40 1.30 -17.81
CA VAL A 130 -9.63 2.75 -17.83
C VAL A 130 -8.35 3.56 -18.09
N GLY A 131 -7.31 2.92 -18.62
CA GLY A 131 -6.04 3.60 -18.98
C GLY A 131 -5.09 3.85 -17.81
N TYR A 132 -5.45 3.41 -16.60
CA TYR A 132 -4.60 3.41 -15.42
C TYR A 132 -4.25 1.99 -15.00
N TYR A 133 -3.34 1.86 -14.05
CA TYR A 133 -2.87 0.59 -13.53
C TYR A 133 -2.85 0.61 -11.99
N ILE A 134 -2.89 -0.58 -11.40
CA ILE A 134 -2.67 -0.81 -9.98
C ILE A 134 -1.44 -1.67 -9.80
N GLN A 135 -0.64 -1.33 -8.80
CA GLN A 135 0.52 -2.11 -8.41
C GLN A 135 0.32 -2.58 -6.97
N SER A 136 0.10 -3.88 -6.81
CA SER A 136 -0.25 -4.47 -5.52
C SER A 136 1.00 -4.79 -4.69
N PHE A 137 0.86 -4.75 -3.38
CA PHE A 137 1.93 -5.13 -2.47
C PHE A 137 2.08 -6.66 -2.46
N THR A 138 3.27 -7.16 -2.15
CA THR A 138 3.46 -8.59 -1.88
C THR A 138 2.82 -8.96 -0.55
N LYS A 139 2.85 -10.25 -0.18
CA LYS A 139 2.40 -10.67 1.16
C LYS A 139 3.23 -10.01 2.26
N ILE A 140 4.56 -9.97 2.10
CA ILE A 140 5.47 -9.30 3.05
C ILE A 140 5.15 -7.81 3.10
N GLY A 141 5.01 -7.15 1.95
CA GLY A 141 4.64 -5.73 1.90
C GLY A 141 3.28 -5.44 2.54
N SER A 142 2.28 -6.29 2.35
CA SER A 142 0.96 -6.14 2.97
C SER A 142 1.01 -6.31 4.49
N ASP A 143 1.86 -7.22 4.98
CA ASP A 143 2.08 -7.40 6.42
C ASP A 143 2.78 -6.19 7.02
N LEU A 144 3.88 -5.73 6.39
CA LEU A 144 4.62 -4.54 6.83
C LEU A 144 3.78 -3.28 6.76
N TYR A 145 2.96 -3.12 5.72
CA TYR A 145 2.05 -1.99 5.57
C TYR A 145 1.17 -1.82 6.82
N ARG A 146 0.62 -2.93 7.33
CA ARG A 146 -0.23 -2.92 8.54
C ARG A 146 0.54 -2.54 9.80
N MET A 147 1.81 -2.91 9.90
CA MET A 147 2.67 -2.55 11.04
C MET A 147 3.07 -1.07 11.00
N VAL A 148 3.28 -0.54 9.79
CA VAL A 148 3.88 0.78 9.57
C VAL A 148 2.83 1.89 9.55
N ILE A 149 1.65 1.63 8.98
CA ILE A 149 0.54 2.60 8.92
C ILE A 149 -0.33 2.42 10.16
N LYS A 150 -0.26 3.38 11.09
CA LYS A 150 -1.25 3.52 12.17
C LYS A 150 -2.63 3.74 11.53
N GLN A 151 -3.65 3.05 12.05
CA GLN A 151 -4.97 2.83 11.43
C GLN A 151 -5.40 3.84 10.33
N PRO A 152 -5.91 3.36 9.18
CA PRO A 152 -6.23 4.19 8.01
C PRO A 152 -7.33 5.23 8.22
N LYS A 153 -8.04 5.21 9.36
CA LYS A 153 -9.19 6.07 9.66
C LYS A 153 -8.87 7.56 9.83
N GLN A 154 -7.61 7.98 9.92
CA GLN A 154 -7.33 9.34 10.43
C GLN A 154 -6.20 10.13 9.79
N ALA A 155 -5.56 9.63 8.74
CA ALA A 155 -4.58 10.42 8.00
C ALA A 155 -5.09 10.62 6.57
N VAL A 156 -5.78 11.73 6.30
CA VAL A 156 -5.68 12.31 4.96
C VAL A 156 -4.18 12.55 4.77
N ASN A 157 -3.56 11.69 3.98
CA ASN A 157 -2.16 11.80 3.65
C ASN A 157 -2.17 12.61 2.38
N ASP A 158 -1.49 13.76 2.35
CA ASP A 158 -1.49 14.67 1.21
C ASP A 158 -1.30 13.91 -0.12
N SER A 159 -0.42 12.90 -0.11
CA SER A 159 -0.16 12.04 -1.26
C SER A 159 -1.35 11.17 -1.71
N ARG A 160 -2.22 10.68 -0.82
CA ARG A 160 -3.43 9.93 -1.24
C ARG A 160 -4.49 10.86 -1.78
N HIS A 161 -4.59 12.07 -1.22
CA HIS A 161 -5.51 13.07 -1.68
C HIS A 161 -5.11 13.59 -3.07
N GLU A 162 -3.83 13.87 -3.31
CA GLU A 162 -3.30 14.24 -4.63
C GLU A 162 -3.63 13.18 -5.70
N VAL A 163 -3.39 11.90 -5.40
CA VAL A 163 -3.74 10.80 -6.33
C VAL A 163 -5.24 10.71 -6.54
N TRP A 164 -6.05 10.91 -5.50
CA TRP A 164 -7.51 10.91 -5.61
C TRP A 164 -8.03 12.04 -6.48
N GLU A 165 -7.55 13.27 -6.32
CA GLU A 165 -7.95 14.42 -7.14
C GLU A 165 -7.59 14.15 -8.61
N LEU A 166 -6.36 13.70 -8.87
CA LEU A 166 -5.93 13.36 -10.22
C LEU A 166 -6.82 12.27 -10.84
N LEU A 167 -7.16 11.22 -10.09
CA LEU A 167 -8.03 10.16 -10.63
C LEU A 167 -9.46 10.65 -10.83
N SER A 168 -9.99 11.50 -9.96
CA SER A 168 -11.37 12.01 -10.02
C SER A 168 -11.58 12.97 -11.19
N ASP A 169 -10.52 13.64 -11.66
CA ASP A 169 -10.57 14.48 -12.86
C ASP A 169 -10.77 13.65 -14.15
N PHE A 170 -10.36 12.38 -14.16
CA PHE A 170 -10.37 11.52 -15.35
C PHE A 170 -11.29 10.31 -15.26
N LEU A 171 -11.69 9.89 -14.05
CA LEU A 171 -12.52 8.72 -13.79
C LEU A 171 -13.76 9.11 -13.00
N GLU A 172 -14.90 8.50 -13.34
CA GLU A 172 -16.09 8.58 -12.50
C GLU A 172 -15.87 7.64 -11.31
N LEU A 173 -15.54 8.20 -10.15
CA LEU A 173 -15.42 7.47 -8.89
C LEU A 173 -16.71 7.67 -8.09
N GLY A 174 -17.38 6.58 -7.74
CA GLY A 174 -18.67 6.61 -7.05
C GLY A 174 -18.72 5.66 -5.86
N GLN A 175 -19.66 5.91 -4.93
CA GLN A 175 -19.92 5.01 -3.82
C GLN A 175 -20.57 3.71 -4.33
N CYS A 176 -20.15 2.57 -3.77
CA CYS A 176 -20.92 1.33 -3.90
C CYS A 176 -22.32 1.55 -3.29
N ALA A 177 -23.37 1.39 -4.09
CA ALA A 177 -24.76 1.34 -3.60
C ALA A 177 -25.02 0.11 -2.71
#